data_AF-A0AAW0J3M1-F1
#
_entry.id   AF-A0AAW0J3M1-F1
#
_cell.length_a   1.000
_cell.length_b   1.000
_cell.length_c   1.000
_cell.angle_alpha   90.00
_cell.angle_beta   90.00
_cell.angle_gamma   90.00
#
_symmetry.space_group_name_H-M   'P 1'
#
loop_
_entity.id
_entity.type
_entity.pdbx_description
1 polymer ?
#
loop_
_entity_poly.entity_id
_entity_poly.type
_entity_poly.pdbx_seq_one_letter_code
_entity_poly.pdbx_strand_id
1 'polypeptide(L)' 'MAARAHDVATIALRGRYACLNFADSLWRLPVPTSTAAKDIQRAALEAAEAFRPQSWPVFLGMT' A
#
# COMPACT_ATOMS: atom_id res chain seq x y z
N MET A 1 5.86 5.15 2.32
CA MET A 1 4.62 4.39 2.02
C MET A 1 3.88 4.78 0.75
N ALA A 2 4.27 5.83 0.02
CA ALA A 2 3.51 6.29 -1.14
C ALA A 2 3.44 5.26 -2.29
N ALA A 3 4.52 4.49 -2.52
CA ALA A 3 4.57 3.53 -3.63
C ALA A 3 3.53 2.39 -3.48
N ARG A 4 3.26 1.90 -2.27
CA ARG A 4 2.22 0.88 -2.04
C ARG A 4 0.81 1.42 -2.20
N ALA A 5 0.57 2.66 -1.75
CA ALA A 5 -0.70 3.34 -1.99
C ALA A 5 -0.96 3.56 -3.49
N HIS A 6 0.08 3.89 -4.26
CA HIS A 6 0.00 4.02 -5.71
C HIS A 6 -0.34 2.68 -6.38
N ASP A 7 0.29 1.58 -5.96
CA ASP A 7 -0.01 0.26 -6.51
C ASP A 7 -1.48 -0.14 -6.30
N VAL A 8 -2.07 0.14 -5.13
CA VAL A 8 -3.52 -0.07 -4.91
C VAL A 8 -4.36 0.71 -5.92
N ALA A 9 -4.07 2.00 -6.11
CA ALA A 9 -4.81 2.83 -7.06
C ALA A 9 -4.65 2.33 -8.50
N THR A 10 -3.46 1.91 -8.88
CA THR A 10 -3.18 1.39 -10.22
C THR A 10 -3.88 0.05 -10.45
N ILE A 11 -3.91 -0.85 -9.46
CA ILE A 11 -4.69 -2.10 -9.53
C ILE A 11 -6.18 -1.79 -9.69
N ALA A 12 -6.72 -0.87 -8.88
CA ALA A 12 -8.14 -0.53 -8.90
C ALA A 12 -8.60 0.10 -10.23
N LEU A 13 -7.74 0.93 -10.85
CA LEU A 13 -8.08 1.67 -12.06
C LEU A 13 -7.72 0.93 -13.35
N ARG A 14 -6.64 0.14 -13.36
CA ARG A 14 -6.11 -0.52 -14.57
C ARG A 14 -6.27 -2.04 -14.56
N GLY A 15 -6.60 -2.63 -13.42
CA GLY A 15 -6.78 -4.07 -13.27
C GLY A 15 -5.56 -4.86 -13.77
N ARG A 16 -5.78 -5.74 -14.75
CA ARG A 16 -4.76 -6.64 -15.30
C ARG A 16 -3.62 -5.92 -16.05
N TYR A 17 -3.79 -4.65 -16.42
CA TYR A 17 -2.79 -3.83 -17.09
C TYR A 17 -2.08 -2.85 -16.14
N ALA A 18 -2.18 -3.09 -14.83
CA ALA A 18 -1.54 -2.25 -13.84
C ALA A 18 -0.02 -2.42 -13.85
N CYS A 19 0.72 -1.36 -14.17
CA CYS A 19 2.17 -1.31 -13.97
C CYS A 19 2.46 -0.97 -12.51
N LEU A 20 2.86 -1.97 -11.73
CA LEU A 20 3.08 -1.83 -10.29
C LEU A 20 4.55 -1.56 -9.99
N ASN A 21 4.78 -0.77 -8.95
CA ASN A 21 6.12 -0.57 -8.41
C ASN A 21 6.66 -1.84 -7.76
N PHE A 22 5.77 -2.67 -7.20
CA PHE A 22 6.15 -3.95 -6.61
C PHE A 22 5.29 -5.11 -7.16
N ALA A 23 5.95 -6.19 -7.59
CA ALA A 23 5.28 -7.37 -8.17
C ALA A 23 4.40 -8.11 -7.16
N ASP A 24 4.75 -8.03 -5.88
CA ASP A 24 4.02 -8.66 -4.78
C ASP A 24 2.77 -7.90 -4.35
N SER A 25 2.56 -6.68 -4.86
CA SER A 25 1.38 -5.86 -4.57
C SER A 25 0.08 -6.54 -5.00
N LEU A 26 0.11 -7.39 -6.04
CA LEU A 26 -1.08 -8.05 -6.58
C LEU A 26 -1.78 -8.99 -5.59
N TRP A 27 -1.01 -9.66 -4.72
CA TRP A 27 -1.53 -10.67 -3.79
C TRP A 27 -1.42 -10.26 -2.32
N ARG A 28 -0.65 -9.21 -2.01
CA ARG A 28 -0.54 -8.70 -0.63
C ARG A 28 -1.39 -7.48 -0.33
N LEU A 29 -1.86 -6.75 -1.34
CA LEU A 29 -2.65 -5.54 -1.10
C LEU A 29 -4.15 -5.84 -1.02
N PRO A 30 -4.90 -5.11 -0.19
CA PRO A 30 -6.34 -5.21 -0.15
C PRO A 30 -6.94 -4.76 -1.48
N VAL A 31 -7.90 -5.53 -1.99
CA VAL A 31 -8.66 -5.18 -3.19
C VAL A 31 -9.77 -4.21 -2.77
N PRO A 32 -9.84 -2.99 -3.33
CA PRO A 32 -10.91 -2.06 -2.99
C PRO A 32 -12.26 -2.58 -3.48
N THR A 33 -13.29 -2.35 -2.67
CA THR A 33 -14.67 -2.83 -2.93
C THR A 33 -15.29 -2.24 -4.19
N SER A 34 -14.83 -1.05 -4.61
CA SER A 34 -15.29 -0.35 -5.81
C SER A 34 -14.17 0.52 -6.39
N THR A 35 -14.37 0.99 -7.61
CA THR A 35 -13.53 1.99 -8.28
C THR A 35 -13.79 3.42 -7.78
N ALA A 36 -14.68 3.59 -6.80
CA ALA A 36 -14.91 4.86 -6.14
C ALA A 36 -13.63 5.34 -5.43
N ALA A 37 -13.31 6.64 -5.58
CA ALA A 37 -12.09 7.22 -5.02
C ALA A 37 -11.95 7.00 -3.49
N LYS A 38 -13.08 7.00 -2.76
CA LYS A 38 -13.10 6.74 -1.30
C LYS A 38 -12.63 5.33 -0.96
N ASP A 39 -13.08 4.32 -1.71
CA ASP A 39 -12.74 2.93 -1.46
C ASP A 39 -11.28 2.64 -1.83
N ILE A 40 -10.81 3.25 -2.93
CA ILE A 40 -9.40 3.20 -3.32
C ILE A 40 -8.51 3.83 -2.25
N GLN A 41 -8.85 5.00 -1.74
CA GLN A 41 -8.08 5.68 -0.69
C GLN A 41 -8.03 4.85 0.59
N ARG A 42 -9.15 4.24 0.99
CA ARG A 42 -9.20 3.38 2.17
C ARG A 42 -8.30 2.16 2.02
N ALA A 43 -8.40 1.44 0.90
CA ALA A 43 -7.53 0.30 0.62
C ALA A 43 -6.05 0.72 0.53
N ALA A 44 -5.75 1.88 -0.05
CA ALA A 44 -4.40 2.42 -0.14
C ALA A 44 -3.82 2.79 1.23
N LEU A 45 -4.66 3.30 2.15
CA LEU A 45 -4.25 3.59 3.52
C LEU A 45 -3.98 2.29 4.29
N GLU A 46 -4.87 1.30 4.21
CA GLU A 46 -4.68 -0.02 4.84
C GLU A 46 -3.40 -0.70 4.32
N ALA A 47 -3.16 -0.65 3.01
CA ALA A 47 -1.91 -1.09 2.38
C ALA A 47 -0.68 -0.34 2.92
N ALA A 48 -0.76 0.98 3.07
CA ALA A 48 0.35 1.76 3.60
C ALA A 48 0.66 1.39 5.05
N GLU A 49 -0.36 1.28 5.90
CA GLU A 49 -0.22 0.85 7.30
C GLU A 49 0.41 -0.53 7.44
N ALA A 50 -0.08 -1.51 6.67
CA ALA A 50 0.39 -2.90 6.75
C ALA A 50 1.88 -3.07 6.46
N PHE A 51 2.45 -2.18 5.65
CA PHE A 51 3.86 -2.25 5.28
C PHE A 51 4.73 -1.23 6.04
N ARG A 52 4.15 -0.43 6.95
CA ARG A 52 4.87 0.68 7.61
C ARG A 52 6.23 0.18 8.09
N PRO A 53 7.35 0.79 7.65
CA PRO A 53 8.65 0.39 8.15
C PRO A 53 8.61 0.56 9.65
N GLN A 54 8.87 -0.52 10.39
CA GLN A 54 8.98 -0.42 11.83
C GLN A 54 10.12 0.55 12.11
N SER A 55 9.78 1.72 12.65
CA SER A 55 10.78 2.60 13.23
C SER A 55 11.38 1.82 14.39
N TRP A 56 12.61 1.34 14.22
CA TRP A 56 13.37 0.78 15.33
C TRP A 56 13.26 1.77 16.49
N PRO A 57 12.78 1.35 17.69
CA PRO A 57 12.79 2.25 18.82
C PRO A 57 14.25 2.61 19.05
N VAL A 58 14.54 3.90 19.07
CA VAL A 58 15.88 4.44 19.36
C VAL A 58 16.23 4.03 20.80
N PHE A 59 16.70 2.80 20.96
CA PHE A 59 17.35 2.27 22.16
C PHE A 59 18.82 2.10 21.83
N LEU A 60 19.52 3.22 21.93
CA LEU A 60 20.88 3.30 22.44
C LEU A 60 20.93 4.68 23.11
N GLY A 61 20.73 4.85 24.43
CA GLY A 61 20.99 3.86 25.46
C GLY A 61 22.49 3.59 25.59
N MET A 62 23.34 4.60 25.50
CA MET A 62 24.71 4.56 26.04
C MET A 62 24.94 5.81 26.89
N THR A 63 24.96 5.55 28.19
CA THR A 63 25.84 6.18 29.18
C THR A 63 27.24 6.44 28.65
#